data_AF-A0A920NPR8-F1
#
_entry.id   AF-A0A920NPR8-F1
#
_cell.length_a   1.000
_cell.length_b   1.000
_cell.length_c   1.000
_cell.angle_alpha   90.00
_cell.angle_beta   90.00
_cell.angle_gamma   90.00
#
_symmetry.space_group_name_H-M   'P 1'
#
loop_
_entity.id
_entity.type
_entity.pdbx_description
1 polymer ?
#
loop_
_entity_poly.entity_id
_entity_poly.type
_entity_poly.pdbx_seq_one_letter_code
_entity_poly.pdbx_strand_id
1 'polypeptide(L)' 'MTLIASKRKGDKLMNRLLKKGIDKNNLKNIKYPAGFNIGAVTPQEIAASIIAEIIQKADQSLKKNWYWILIK' A
#
# COMPACT_ATOMS: atom_id res chain seq x y z
N MET A 1 -1.21 -1.65 7.55
CA MET A 1 -0.90 -2.99 7.01
C MET A 1 -1.16 -2.98 5.51
N THR A 2 -0.25 -3.48 4.66
CA THR A 2 -0.45 -3.57 3.20
C THR A 2 -0.49 -5.05 2.79
N LEU A 3 -1.41 -5.41 1.91
CA LEU A 3 -1.57 -6.79 1.41
C LEU A 3 -1.06 -6.89 -0.04
N ILE A 4 -0.18 -7.85 -0.29
CA ILE A 4 0.31 -8.19 -1.63
C ILE A 4 -0.72 -9.12 -2.29
N ALA A 5 -1.70 -8.51 -2.97
CA ALA A 5 -2.69 -9.23 -3.75
C ALA A 5 -3.19 -8.34 -4.90
N SER A 6 -3.62 -8.94 -6.01
CA SER A 6 -4.39 -8.20 -7.00
C SER A 6 -5.71 -7.72 -6.40
N LYS A 7 -6.27 -6.64 -6.97
CA LYS A 7 -7.55 -6.06 -6.52
C LYS A 7 -8.64 -7.13 -6.34
N ARG A 8 -8.84 -7.97 -7.35
CA ARG A 8 -9.80 -9.09 -7.33
C ARG A 8 -9.57 -10.08 -6.16
N LYS A 9 -8.32 -10.47 -5.90
CA LYS A 9 -8.00 -11.41 -4.81
C LYS A 9 -8.19 -10.75 -3.44
N GLY A 10 -7.80 -9.49 -3.31
CA GLY A 10 -8.01 -8.68 -2.12
C GLY A 10 -9.50 -8.51 -1.79
N ASP A 11 -10.32 -8.11 -2.75
CA ASP A 11 -11.77 -7.94 -2.58
C ASP A 11 -12.43 -9.24 -2.12
N LYS A 12 -12.07 -10.37 -2.74
CA LYS A 12 -12.58 -11.70 -2.36
C LYS A 12 -12.21 -12.06 -0.91
N LEU A 13 -10.97 -11.74 -0.50
CA LEU A 13 -10.53 -11.97 0.87
C LEU A 13 -11.27 -11.06 1.86
N MET A 14 -11.39 -9.76 1.58
CA MET A 14 -12.09 -8.82 2.47
C MET A 14 -13.56 -9.19 2.64
N ASN A 15 -14.24 -9.55 1.54
CA ASN A 15 -15.62 -10.03 1.60
C ASN A 15 -15.76 -11.30 2.44
N ARG A 16 -14.79 -12.23 2.36
CA ARG A 16 -14.78 -13.44 3.19
C ARG A 16 -14.59 -13.10 4.66
N LEU A 17 -13.72 -12.15 4.99
CA LEU A 17 -13.46 -11.73 6.37
C LEU A 17 -14.66 -10.97 6.97
N LEU A 18 -15.32 -10.11 6.20
CA LEU A 18 -16.57 -9.45 6.59
C LEU A 18 -17.66 -10.49 6.92
N LYS A 19 -17.84 -11.50 6.06
CA LYS A 19 -18.81 -12.60 6.30
C LYS A 19 -18.49 -13.43 7.54
N LYS A 20 -17.24 -13.44 7.98
CA LYS A 20 -16.81 -14.11 9.23
C LYS A 20 -17.01 -13.24 10.47
N GLY A 21 -17.56 -12.02 10.33
CA GLY A 21 -17.82 -11.13 11.45
C GLY A 21 -16.63 -10.27 11.87
N ILE A 22 -15.56 -10.18 11.06
CA ILE A 22 -14.48 -9.21 11.34
C ILE A 22 -15.02 -7.80 11.14
N ASP A 23 -14.77 -6.93 12.11
CA ASP A 23 -15.15 -5.53 12.06
C ASP A 23 -14.62 -4.86 10.78
N LYS A 24 -15.54 -4.21 10.07
CA LYS A 24 -15.25 -3.42 8.87
C LYS A 24 -14.23 -2.32 9.13
N ASN A 25 -14.19 -1.74 10.33
CA ASN A 25 -13.21 -0.70 10.66
C ASN A 25 -11.78 -1.24 10.70
N ASN A 26 -11.59 -2.47 11.15
CA ASN A 26 -10.28 -3.13 11.11
C ASN A 26 -9.84 -3.40 9.66
N LEU A 27 -10.78 -3.79 8.79
CA LEU A 27 -10.49 -4.09 7.39
C LEU A 27 -10.23 -2.85 6.54
N LYS A 28 -10.83 -1.69 6.87
CA LYS A 28 -10.57 -0.41 6.19
C LYS A 28 -9.10 0.02 6.25
N ASN A 29 -8.37 -0.40 7.28
CA ASN A 29 -6.96 -0.06 7.46
C ASN A 29 -6.01 -0.94 6.63
N ILE A 30 -6.54 -1.93 5.89
CA ILE A 30 -5.76 -2.80 5.01
C ILE A 30 -5.73 -2.18 3.61
N LYS A 31 -4.55 -1.71 3.19
CA LYS A 31 -4.34 -1.26 1.81
C LYS A 31 -4.04 -2.46 0.90
N TYR A 32 -4.71 -2.52 -0.24
CA TYR A 32 -4.39 -3.41 -1.37
C TYR A 32 -4.89 -2.80 -2.68
N PRO A 33 -4.25 -3.08 -3.84
CA PRO A 33 -2.99 -3.80 -4.00
C PRO A 33 -1.79 -3.08 -3.37
N ALA A 34 -0.73 -3.83 -3.07
CA ALA A 34 0.55 -3.27 -2.66
C ALA A 34 1.27 -2.65 -3.87
N GLY A 35 1.97 -1.55 -3.64
CA GLY A 35 2.74 -0.82 -4.63
C GLY A 35 1.99 0.35 -5.27
N PHE A 36 2.74 1.20 -5.96
CA PHE A 36 2.17 2.25 -6.80
C PHE A 36 1.55 1.69 -8.09
N ASN A 37 0.51 2.37 -8.56
CA ASN A 37 -0.08 2.07 -9.85
C ASN A 37 0.80 2.61 -10.98
N ILE A 38 1.83 1.85 -11.35
CA ILE A 38 2.73 2.17 -12.48
C ILE A 38 2.42 1.33 -13.73
N GLY A 39 1.29 0.61 -13.74
CA GLY A 39 0.98 -0.34 -14.82
C GLY A 39 1.89 -1.57 -14.84
N ALA A 40 2.47 -1.93 -13.69
CA ALA A 40 3.42 -3.05 -13.56
C ALA A 40 2.81 -4.39 -14.02
N VAL A 41 3.54 -5.07 -14.92
CA VAL A 41 3.22 -6.41 -15.42
C VAL A 41 4.33 -7.40 -15.03
N THR A 42 5.58 -6.97 -15.08
CA THR A 42 6.73 -7.84 -14.78
C THR A 42 6.99 -7.93 -13.27
N PRO A 43 7.57 -9.03 -12.77
CA PRO A 43 7.95 -9.14 -11.35
C PRO A 43 8.84 -7.99 -10.86
N GLN A 44 9.74 -7.50 -11.72
CA GLN A 44 10.66 -6.41 -11.43
C GLN A 44 9.92 -5.08 -11.27
N GLU A 45 8.97 -4.78 -12.16
CA GLU A 45 8.11 -3.59 -12.04
C GLU A 45 7.24 -3.68 -10.78
N ILE A 46 6.70 -4.86 -10.47
CA ILE A 46 5.91 -5.06 -9.25
C ILE A 46 6.78 -4.79 -8.02
N ALA A 47 8.00 -5.35 -7.97
CA ALA A 47 8.94 -5.12 -6.87
C ALA A 47 9.29 -3.63 -6.73
N ALA A 48 9.62 -2.96 -7.84
CA ALA A 48 9.92 -1.53 -7.86
C ALA A 48 8.74 -0.70 -7.33
N SER A 49 7.51 -1.02 -7.75
CA SER A 49 6.30 -0.32 -7.28
C SER A 49 6.08 -0.47 -5.76
N ILE A 50 6.39 -1.64 -5.19
CA ILE A 50 6.26 -1.93 -3.77
C ILE A 50 7.34 -1.21 -2.98
N ILE A 51 8.59 -1.26 -3.45
CA ILE A 51 9.72 -0.57 -2.80
C ILE A 51 9.46 0.94 -2.77
N ALA A 52 9.00 1.51 -3.87
CA ALA A 52 8.64 2.92 -3.93
C ALA A 52 7.53 3.28 -2.92
N GLU A 53 6.52 2.42 -2.75
CA GLU A 53 5.50 2.63 -1.71
C GLU A 53 6.10 2.59 -0.29
N ILE A 54 7.00 1.64 -0.02
CA ILE A 54 7.69 1.51 1.27
C ILE A 54 8.48 2.79 1.55
N ILE A 55 9.25 3.27 0.57
CA ILE A 55 10.03 4.52 0.68
C ILE A 55 9.12 5.71 0.95
N GLN A 56 8.00 5.87 0.23
CA GLN A 56 7.06 6.97 0.49
C GLN A 56 6.52 6.96 1.92
N LYS A 57 6.18 5.78 2.44
CA LYS A 57 5.68 5.63 3.82
C LYS A 57 6.77 5.89 4.86
N ALA A 58 8.01 5.46 4.59
CA ALA A 58 9.15 5.80 5.43
C ALA A 58 9.42 7.31 5.40
N ASP A 59 9.37 7.93 4.23
CA ASP A 59 9.64 9.36 4.01
C ASP A 59 8.55 10.29 4.58
N GLN A 60 7.29 9.85 4.69
CA GLN A 60 6.29 10.62 5.43
C GLN A 60 6.67 10.89 6.90
N SER A 61 7.55 10.07 7.50
CA SER A 61 8.15 10.38 8.81
C SER A 61 9.26 11.44 8.74
N LEU A 62 9.93 11.60 7.59
CA LEU A 62 11.09 12.47 7.38
C LEU A 62 10.74 13.83 6.77
N LYS A 63 9.66 13.95 5.98
CA LYS A 63 9.23 15.20 5.32
C LYS A 63 8.99 16.39 6.25
N LYS A 64 8.81 16.17 7.55
CA LYS A 64 8.76 17.25 8.55
C LYS A 64 10.06 18.07 8.60
N ASN A 65 11.19 17.48 8.17
CA ASN A 65 12.52 18.09 8.30
C ASN A 65 13.15 18.52 6.96
N TRP A 66 12.76 17.92 5.83
CA TRP A 66 13.43 18.12 4.53
C TRP A 66 12.90 19.29 3.70
N TYR A 67 11.68 19.78 3.97
CA TYR A 67 11.14 20.98 3.31
C TYR A 67 12.04 22.21 3.52
N TRP A 68 12.84 22.22 4.60
CA TRP A 68 13.80 23.28 4.92
C TRP A 68 15.11 23.23 4.12
N ILE A 69 15.43 22.10 3.47
CA ILE A 69 16.71 21.91 2.76
C ILE A 69 16.59 22.31 1.29
N LEU A 70 15.40 22.23 0.70
CA LEU A 70 15.16 22.60 -0.71
C LEU A 70 14.68 24.06 -0.90
N ILE A 71 14.47 24.81 0.19
CA ILE A 71 14.10 26.24 0.18
C ILE A 71 15.30 27.11 0.65
N LYS A 72 16.54 26.58 0.58
CA LYS A 72 17.77 27.36 0.71
C LYS A 72 18.53 27.39 -0.61
#